data_AF-A0A0Q8DT31-F1
#
_entry.id   AF-A0A0Q8DT31-F1
#
_cell.length_a   1.000
_cell.length_b   1.000
_cell.length_c   1.000
_cell.angle_alpha   90.00
_cell.angle_beta   90.00
_cell.angle_gamma   90.00
#
_symmetry.space_group_name_H-M   'P 1'
#
loop_
_entity.id
_entity.type
_entity.pdbx_description
1 polymer ?
#
loop_
_entity_poly.entity_id
_entity_poly.type
_entity_poly.pdbx_seq_one_letter_code
_entity_poly.pdbx_strand_id
1 'polypeptide(L)' 'MFENQQRDDVEALMKADAEFRRLYQRHKQLDSKVHDADIGVLPIDNLTLNSMKKEKLQAKARLERMWESRRTLTH' A
#
# COMPACT_ATOMS: atom_id res chain seq x y z
N MET A 1 -2.48 -11.70 -16.84
CA MET A 1 -3.21 -12.49 -15.82
C MET A 1 -2.55 -12.42 -14.43
N PHE A 2 -1.86 -11.32 -14.07
CA PHE A 2 -0.98 -11.23 -12.89
C PHE A 2 -1.59 -10.43 -11.72
N GLU A 3 -2.83 -9.95 -11.86
CA GLU A 3 -3.48 -9.07 -10.88
C GLU A 3 -4.48 -9.79 -9.98
N ASN A 4 -5.07 -10.92 -10.40
CA ASN A 4 -6.11 -11.59 -9.63
C ASN A 4 -5.57 -12.47 -8.50
N GLN A 5 -4.50 -13.23 -8.73
CA GLN A 5 -3.89 -14.04 -7.66
C GLN A 5 -3.33 -13.16 -6.55
N GLN A 6 -2.62 -12.08 -6.91
CA GLN A 6 -2.13 -11.14 -5.91
C GLN A 6 -3.26 -10.50 -5.11
N ARG A 7 -4.41 -10.21 -5.71
CA ARG A 7 -5.57 -9.67 -4.98
C ARG A 7 -6.16 -10.68 -4.00
N ASP A 8 -6.37 -11.92 -4.42
CA ASP A 8 -6.97 -12.95 -3.57
C ASP A 8 -6.04 -13.33 -2.40
N ASP A 9 -4.74 -13.49 -2.68
CA ASP A 9 -3.71 -13.70 -1.66
C ASP A 9 -3.62 -12.49 -0.70
N VAL A 10 -3.66 -11.26 -1.23
CA VAL A 10 -3.68 -10.02 -0.43
C VAL A 10 -4.94 -9.90 0.41
N GLU A 11 -6.10 -10.31 -0.09
CA GLU A 11 -7.36 -10.32 0.66
C GLU A 11 -7.36 -11.39 1.76
N ALA A 12 -6.82 -12.58 1.48
CA ALA A 12 -6.63 -13.63 2.48
C ALA A 12 -5.66 -13.18 3.59
N LEU A 13 -4.58 -12.48 3.22
CA LEU A 13 -3.63 -11.88 4.18
C LEU A 13 -4.23 -10.71 4.94
N MET A 14 -5.03 -9.86 4.29
CA MET A 14 -5.79 -8.81 4.96
C MET A 14 -6.75 -9.37 6.01
N LYS A 15 -7.35 -10.54 5.74
CA LYS A 15 -8.20 -11.24 6.71
C LYS A 15 -7.39 -11.89 7.82
N ALA A 16 -6.26 -12.49 7.49
CA ALA A 16 -5.39 -13.16 8.45
C ALA A 16 -4.58 -12.19 9.32
N ASP A 17 -4.37 -10.95 8.87
CA ASP A 17 -3.49 -9.99 9.51
C ASP A 17 -4.05 -8.56 9.57
N ALA A 18 -4.44 -8.16 10.78
CA ALA A 18 -4.99 -6.84 11.04
C ALA A 18 -3.97 -5.70 10.85
N GLU A 19 -2.68 -5.96 11.02
CA GLU A 19 -1.63 -4.97 10.74
C GLU A 19 -1.51 -4.71 9.23
N PHE A 20 -1.51 -5.78 8.43
CA PHE A 20 -1.53 -5.67 6.97
C PHE A 20 -2.73 -4.85 6.47
N ARG A 21 -3.92 -5.11 7.02
CA ARG A 21 -5.14 -4.35 6.70
C ARG A 21 -5.00 -2.87 7.05
N ARG A 22 -4.46 -2.54 8.23
CA ARG A 22 -4.22 -1.14 8.64
C ARG A 22 -3.22 -0.44 7.73
N LEU A 23 -2.14 -1.13 7.34
CA LEU A 23 -1.11 -0.58 6.47
C LEU A 23 -1.64 -0.32 5.06
N TYR A 24 -2.46 -1.22 4.53
CA TYR A 24 -3.12 -1.04 3.23
C TYR A 24 -4.15 0.10 3.25
N GLN A 25 -4.95 0.22 4.31
CA GLN A 25 -5.85 1.37 4.47
C GLN A 25 -5.07 2.69 4.55
N ARG A 26 -3.92 2.70 5.22
CA ARG A 26 -3.01 3.85 5.27
C ARG A 26 -2.49 4.21 3.88
N HIS A 27 -2.03 3.19 3.13
CA HIS A 27 -1.60 3.34 1.74
C HIS A 27 -2.72 3.92 0.86
N LYS A 28 -3.94 3.38 0.96
CA LYS A 28 -5.08 3.86 0.17
C LYS A 28 -5.45 5.31 0.49
N GLN A 29 -5.38 5.71 1.76
CA GLN A 29 -5.59 7.09 2.17
C GLN A 29 -4.49 8.03 1.66
N LEU A 30 -3.23 7.59 1.68
CA LEU A 30 -2.14 8.35 1.08
C LEU A 30 -2.32 8.47 -0.43
N ASP A 31 -2.71 7.39 -1.11
CA ASP A 31 -2.94 7.37 -2.54
C ASP A 31 -4.06 8.33 -2.94
N SER A 32 -5.18 8.34 -2.22
CA SER A 32 -6.25 9.32 -2.43
C SER A 32 -5.76 10.75 -2.22
N LYS A 33 -4.95 11.02 -1.17
CA LYS A 33 -4.36 12.35 -0.97
C LYS A 33 -3.41 12.77 -2.09
N VAL A 34 -2.59 11.83 -2.60
CA VAL A 34 -1.73 12.08 -3.75
C VAL A 34 -2.56 12.36 -5.00
N HIS A 35 -3.65 11.63 -5.19
CA HIS A 35 -4.54 11.81 -6.33
C HIS A 35 -5.26 13.16 -6.28
N ASP A 36 -5.81 13.56 -5.14
CA ASP A 36 -6.39 14.89 -4.94
C ASP A 36 -5.35 16.01 -5.20
N ALA A 37 -4.10 15.79 -4.77
CA ALA A 37 -3.00 16.70 -5.08
C ALA A 37 -2.64 16.76 -6.57
N ASP A 38 -2.65 15.61 -7.24
CA ASP A 38 -2.30 15.47 -8.67
C ASP A 38 -3.36 16.10 -9.58
N ILE A 39 -4.64 16.01 -9.20
CA ILE A 39 -5.75 16.65 -9.92
C ILE A 39 -5.82 18.16 -9.63
N GLY A 40 -4.99 18.69 -8.71
CA GLY A 40 -4.96 20.10 -8.35
C GLY A 40 -6.12 20.54 -7.45
N VAL A 41 -6.80 19.58 -6.79
CA VAL A 41 -7.85 19.87 -5.79
C VAL A 41 -7.26 20.50 -4.53
N LEU A 42 -5.99 20.18 -4.21
CA LEU A 42 -5.24 20.79 -3.11
C LEU A 42 -3.92 21.37 -3.62
N PRO A 43 -3.54 22.59 -3.20
CA PRO A 43 -2.22 23.14 -3.47
C PRO A 43 -1.18 22.40 -2.61
N ILE A 44 -0.79 21.21 -3.05
CA ILE A 44 0.24 20.41 -2.43
C ILE A 44 1.55 20.67 -3.18
N ASP A 45 2.59 21.00 -2.44
CA ASP A 45 3.92 21.24 -3.00
C ASP A 45 4.49 19.96 -3.64
N ASN A 46 5.21 20.10 -4.75
CA ASN A 46 5.83 18.97 -5.45
C ASN A 46 6.72 18.12 -4.50
N LEU A 47 7.34 18.75 -3.49
CA LEU A 47 8.09 18.05 -2.45
C LEU A 47 7.23 17.11 -1.60
N THR A 48 6.03 17.55 -1.24
CA THR A 48 5.07 16.74 -0.48
C THR A 48 4.51 15.60 -1.34
N LEU A 49 4.23 15.85 -2.61
CA LEU A 49 3.77 14.82 -3.55
C LEU A 49 4.84 13.73 -3.75
N ASN A 50 6.11 14.12 -3.86
CA ASN A 50 7.24 13.19 -3.94
C ASN A 50 7.43 12.39 -2.64
N SER A 51 7.22 13.03 -1.49
CA SER A 51 7.28 12.37 -0.17
C SER A 51 6.16 11.35 -0.01
N MET A 52 4.94 11.68 -0.44
CA MET A 52 3.81 10.76 -0.42
C MET A 52 3.99 9.58 -1.39
N LYS A 53 4.56 9.80 -2.58
CA LYS A 53 4.96 8.71 -3.50
C LYS A 53 5.97 7.77 -2.85
N LYS A 54 6.95 8.31 -2.10
CA LYS A 54 7.89 7.51 -1.30
C LYS A 54 7.19 6.75 -0.17
N GLU A 55 6.29 7.38 0.57
CA GLU A 55 5.52 6.69 1.62
C GLU A 55 4.63 5.58 1.04
N LYS A 56 4.01 5.82 -0.12
CA LYS A 56 3.26 4.80 -0.87
C LYS A 56 4.16 3.61 -1.21
N LEU A 57 5.36 3.89 -1.74
CA LEU A 57 6.35 2.87 -2.07
C LEU A 57 6.84 2.12 -0.81
N GLN A 58 7.07 2.82 0.30
CA GLN A 58 7.47 2.20 1.57
C GLN A 58 6.35 1.34 2.17
N ALA A 59 5.09 1.79 2.09
CA ALA A 59 3.96 1.01 2.54
C ALA A 59 3.82 -0.26 1.70
N LYS A 60 3.96 -0.16 0.37
CA LYS A 60 4.00 -1.32 -0.51
C LYS A 60 5.17 -2.26 -0.17
N ALA A 61 6.38 -1.74 -0.01
CA ALA A 61 7.55 -2.54 0.35
C ALA A 61 7.41 -3.22 1.73
N ARG A 62 6.74 -2.59 2.69
CA ARG A 62 6.40 -3.20 3.98
C ARG A 62 5.37 -4.32 3.84
N LEU A 63 4.34 -4.11 3.02
CA LEU A 63 3.35 -5.14 2.69
C LEU A 63 4.06 -6.33 2.01
N GLU A 64 4.91 -6.09 1.02
CA GLU A 64 5.67 -7.12 0.32
C GLU A 64 6.60 -7.89 1.27
N ARG A 65 7.34 -7.20 2.15
CA ARG A 65 8.18 -7.87 3.17
C ARG A 65 7.38 -8.70 4.17
N MET A 66 6.25 -8.19 4.67
CA MET A 66 5.38 -8.96 5.57
C MET A 66 4.82 -10.19 4.85
N TRP A 67 4.51 -10.08 3.56
CA TRP A 67 4.04 -11.19 2.75
C TRP A 67 5.11 -12.24 2.52
N GLU A 68 6.31 -11.84 2.08
CA GLU A 68 7.45 -12.73 1.90
C GLU A 68 7.77 -13.47 3.20
N SER A 69 7.86 -12.73 4.32
CA SER A 69 8.15 -13.31 5.64
C SER A 69 7.14 -14.38 6.06
N ARG A 70 5.88 -14.25 5.64
CA ARG A 70 4.80 -15.20 5.99
C ARG A 70 4.76 -16.39 5.05
N ARG A 71 5.06 -16.19 3.76
CA ARG A 71 5.27 -17.28 2.81
C ARG A 71 6.43 -18.16 3.23
N THR A 72 7.53 -17.58 3.72
CA THR A 72 8.70 -18.33 4.22
C THR A 72 8.44 -19.06 5.53
N LEU A 73 7.48 -18.61 6.35
CA LEU A 73 7.12 -19.24 7.63
C LEU A 73 6.17 -20.44 7.48
N THR A 74 5.60 -20.64 6.28
CA THR A 74 4.64 -21.72 6.00
C THR A 74 5.30 -22.91 5.27
N HIS A 75 6.63 -22.96 5.18
CA HIS A 75 7.40 -24.04 4.54
C HIS A 75 8.42 -24.63 5.53
#